data_AF-Q67BW9-F1
#
_entry.id   AF-Q67BW9-F1
#
_cell.length_a   1.000
_cell.length_b   1.000
_cell.length_c   1.000
_cell.angle_alpha   90.00
_cell.angle_beta   90.00
_cell.angle_gamma   90.00
#
_symmetry.space_group_name_H-M   'P 1'
#
loop_
_entity.id
_entity.type
_entity.pdbx_description
1 polymer ?
#
loop_
_entity_poly.entity_id
_entity_poly.type
_entity_poly.pdbx_seq_one_letter_code
_entity_poly.pdbx_strand_id
1 'polypeptide(L)'
;THWKHGGIVGVFGYGGGIVGRYSDVPKQFPGVEHFHTVRVNQPSGLYYSTENLRTICNLWEKYGSGMTNMHGSTGDMILLGTRTENLEPFFWDLTHDLNQDLGGSGSNLATPSCCLGESRCEWSCLLFPEYLAYHADHC
;
A
#
# COMPACT_ATOMS: atom_id res chain seq x y z
N THR A 1 -3.24 23.28 -5.38
CA THR A 1 -2.38 22.12 -5.03
C THR A 1 -0.97 22.46 -5.45
N HIS A 2 0.05 21.99 -4.71
CA HIS A 2 1.48 22.22 -4.99
C HIS A 2 2.21 20.93 -5.43
N TRP A 3 1.45 20.08 -6.11
CA TRP A 3 1.92 18.84 -6.71
C TRP A 3 1.81 18.98 -8.23
N LYS A 4 2.87 18.60 -8.95
CA LYS A 4 2.83 18.52 -10.42
C LYS A 4 1.79 17.49 -10.86
N HIS A 5 1.38 17.61 -12.12
CA HIS A 5 0.50 16.61 -12.71
C HIS A 5 1.23 15.27 -12.86
N GLY A 6 0.62 14.21 -12.31
CA GLY A 6 1.05 12.83 -12.54
C GLY A 6 2.42 12.48 -11.98
N GLY A 7 2.98 11.42 -12.55
CA GLY A 7 4.24 10.78 -12.17
C GLY A 7 4.15 9.28 -12.42
N ILE A 8 5.00 8.75 -13.30
CA ILE A 8 5.05 7.32 -13.62
C ILE A 8 6.32 6.76 -12.99
N VAL A 9 6.15 5.94 -11.97
CA VAL A 9 7.19 5.21 -11.26
C VAL A 9 6.60 3.87 -10.81
N GLY A 10 7.44 2.88 -10.57
CA GLY A 10 7.01 1.54 -10.18
C GLY A 10 8.20 0.68 -9.78
N VAL A 11 7.95 -0.60 -9.62
CA VAL A 11 8.96 -1.66 -9.43
C VAL A 11 8.90 -2.63 -10.60
N PHE A 12 10.03 -3.25 -10.95
CA PHE A 12 10.09 -4.20 -12.05
C PHE A 12 9.15 -5.39 -11.81
N GLY A 13 8.52 -5.84 -12.90
CA GLY A 13 7.50 -6.89 -12.86
C GLY A 13 6.08 -6.35 -12.71
N TYR A 14 5.87 -5.19 -12.07
CA TYR A 14 4.53 -4.65 -11.82
C TYR A 14 4.23 -3.37 -12.61
N GLY A 15 3.01 -3.29 -13.15
CA GLY A 15 2.50 -2.11 -13.87
C GLY A 15 1.74 -1.11 -13.00
N GLY A 16 1.67 -1.32 -11.69
CA GLY A 16 0.86 -0.54 -10.75
C GLY A 16 1.30 -0.72 -9.30
N GLY A 17 0.52 -0.17 -8.36
CA GLY A 17 0.74 -0.20 -6.91
C GLY A 17 1.47 1.02 -6.34
N ILE A 18 2.08 1.84 -7.19
CA ILE A 18 2.79 3.05 -6.77
C ILE A 18 2.26 4.25 -7.56
N VAL A 19 1.91 5.32 -6.84
CA VAL A 19 1.45 6.58 -7.43
C VAL A 19 2.57 7.61 -7.35
N GLY A 20 3.16 7.92 -8.50
CA GLY A 20 4.19 8.95 -8.61
C GLY A 20 3.64 10.35 -8.34
N ARG A 21 4.33 11.08 -7.47
CA ARG A 21 4.06 12.48 -7.15
C ARG A 21 5.35 13.26 -6.93
N TYR A 22 5.34 14.49 -7.43
CA TYR A 22 6.46 15.42 -7.41
C TYR A 22 5.99 16.82 -7.01
N SER A 23 6.74 17.51 -6.15
CA SER A 23 6.45 18.90 -5.80
C SER A 23 6.63 19.83 -7.02
N ASP A 24 5.78 20.85 -7.14
CA ASP A 24 5.95 21.92 -8.14
C ASP A 24 6.96 23.00 -7.70
N VAL A 25 7.37 23.01 -6.43
CA VAL A 25 8.32 23.94 -5.82
C VAL A 25 9.49 23.23 -5.10
N PRO A 26 10.24 22.34 -5.78
CA PRO A 26 11.22 21.47 -5.15
C PRO A 26 12.41 22.21 -4.52
N LYS A 27 12.73 23.42 -5.00
CA LYS A 27 13.78 24.26 -4.38
C LYS A 27 13.40 24.77 -2.99
N GLN A 28 12.10 25.01 -2.76
CA GLN A 28 11.60 25.48 -1.47
C GLN A 28 11.40 24.32 -0.49
N PHE A 29 10.95 23.16 -1.00
CA PHE A 29 10.70 21.97 -0.19
C PHE A 29 11.41 20.73 -0.77
N PRO A 30 12.75 20.65 -0.66
CA PRO A 30 13.53 19.57 -1.29
C PRO A 30 13.21 18.19 -0.73
N GLY A 31 12.77 18.10 0.53
CA GLY A 31 12.39 16.83 1.17
C GLY A 31 11.17 16.14 0.55
N VAL A 32 10.36 16.86 -0.25
CA VAL A 32 9.18 16.33 -0.95
C VAL A 32 9.26 16.54 -2.46
N GLU A 33 10.46 16.76 -3.00
CA GLU A 33 10.69 16.81 -4.44
C GLU A 33 10.12 15.54 -5.11
N HIS A 34 10.42 14.37 -4.53
CA HIS A 34 9.73 13.11 -4.77
C HIS A 34 8.89 12.78 -3.53
N PHE A 35 7.63 12.42 -3.73
CA PHE A 35 6.74 12.09 -2.62
C PHE A 35 5.73 11.01 -3.02
N HIS A 36 6.25 9.87 -3.47
CA HIS A 36 5.46 8.80 -4.04
C HIS A 36 4.64 8.07 -2.98
N THR A 37 3.44 7.64 -3.36
CA THR A 37 2.57 6.83 -2.51
C THR A 37 2.73 5.36 -2.88
N VAL A 38 3.01 4.51 -1.91
CA VAL A 38 3.05 3.05 -2.08
C VAL A 38 1.78 2.46 -1.49
N ARG A 39 1.09 1.59 -2.25
CA ARG A 39 -0.07 0.83 -1.79
C ARG A 39 0.41 -0.56 -1.40
N VAL A 40 0.14 -0.96 -0.16
CA VAL A 40 0.45 -2.30 0.35
C VAL A 40 -0.86 -3.05 0.54
N ASN A 41 -0.95 -4.28 0.02
CA ASN A 41 -2.14 -5.11 0.12
C ASN A 41 -2.41 -5.44 1.59
N GLN A 42 -3.66 -5.24 2.03
CA GLN A 42 -4.08 -5.42 3.42
C GLN A 42 -4.68 -6.81 3.66
N PRO A 43 -4.58 -7.36 4.88
CA PRO A 43 -5.35 -8.53 5.27
C PRO A 43 -6.87 -8.26 5.18
N SER A 44 -7.62 -9.26 4.75
CA SER A 44 -9.08 -9.20 4.65
C SER A 44 -9.72 -8.82 6.00
N GLY A 45 -10.70 -7.92 5.97
CA GLY A 45 -11.34 -7.39 7.18
C GLY A 45 -10.48 -6.45 8.04
N LEU A 46 -9.26 -6.10 7.60
CA LEU A 46 -8.35 -5.15 8.27
C LEU A 46 -7.94 -5.59 9.68
N TYR A 47 -7.82 -6.89 9.91
CA TYR A 47 -7.36 -7.44 11.18
C TYR A 47 -5.83 -7.52 11.21
N TYR A 48 -5.24 -7.02 12.29
CA TYR A 48 -3.79 -6.93 12.45
C TYR A 48 -3.34 -7.42 13.81
N SER A 49 -2.15 -8.03 13.86
CA SER A 49 -1.38 -8.16 15.09
C SER A 49 -0.53 -6.89 15.30
N THR A 50 -0.22 -6.56 16.56
CA THR A 50 0.68 -5.43 16.84
C THR A 50 2.10 -5.67 16.34
N GLU A 51 2.52 -6.94 16.22
CA GLU A 51 3.79 -7.32 15.62
C GLU A 51 3.84 -6.94 14.14
N ASN A 52 2.81 -7.34 13.36
CA ASN A 52 2.73 -7.01 11.94
C ASN A 52 2.72 -5.49 11.68
N LEU A 53 1.97 -4.71 12.47
CA LEU A 53 1.97 -3.25 12.30
C LEU A 53 3.34 -2.64 12.64
N ARG A 54 4.02 -3.12 13.70
CA ARG A 54 5.34 -2.61 14.06
C ARG A 54 6.38 -2.93 12.99
N THR A 55 6.34 -4.13 12.40
CA THR A 55 7.28 -4.49 11.32
C THR A 55 7.09 -3.61 10.09
N ILE A 56 5.84 -3.30 9.71
CA ILE A 56 5.56 -2.38 8.61
C ILE A 56 6.01 -0.95 8.96
N CYS A 57 5.75 -0.47 10.18
CA CYS A 57 6.24 0.85 10.62
C CYS A 57 7.77 0.95 10.56
N ASN A 58 8.50 -0.05 11.05
CA ASN A 58 9.97 -0.07 10.99
C ASN A 58 10.47 -0.05 9.55
N LEU A 59 9.83 -0.82 8.67
CA LEU A 59 10.17 -0.84 7.24
C LEU A 59 9.90 0.53 6.59
N TRP A 60 8.78 1.16 6.92
CA TRP A 60 8.43 2.46 6.37
C TRP A 60 9.29 3.60 6.93
N GLU A 61 9.73 3.53 8.18
CA GLU A 61 10.70 4.48 8.74
C GLU A 61 12.06 4.38 8.03
N LYS A 62 12.47 3.18 7.61
CA LYS A 62 13.71 2.96 6.85
C LYS A 62 13.67 3.57 5.45
N TYR A 63 12.53 3.48 4.75
CA TYR A 63 12.45 3.80 3.32
C TYR A 63 11.57 5.00 2.96
N GLY A 64 10.73 5.49 3.86
CA GLY A 64 9.69 6.46 3.58
C GLY A 64 9.66 7.62 4.55
N SER A 65 8.55 8.35 4.54
CA SER A 65 8.36 9.55 5.36
C SER A 65 7.92 9.27 6.80
N GLY A 66 7.55 8.01 7.11
CA GLY A 66 6.85 7.66 8.34
C GLY A 66 5.35 8.01 8.36
N MET A 67 4.84 8.74 7.37
CA MET A 67 3.40 9.06 7.27
C MET A 67 2.62 7.96 6.56
N THR A 68 1.41 7.70 7.03
CA THR A 68 0.52 6.67 6.48
C THR A 68 -0.94 7.13 6.44
N ASN A 69 -1.74 6.51 5.57
CA ASN A 69 -3.19 6.44 5.76
C ASN A 69 -3.57 4.99 6.07
N MET A 70 -4.34 4.81 7.14
CA MET A 70 -4.86 3.52 7.59
C MET A 70 -6.40 3.58 7.52
N HIS A 71 -7.03 3.39 6.36
CA HIS A 71 -6.51 2.85 5.08
C HIS A 71 -6.87 3.78 3.91
N GLY A 72 -6.41 3.43 2.70
CA GLY A 72 -6.99 3.97 1.47
C GLY A 72 -8.43 3.50 1.29
N SER A 73 -9.26 4.29 0.59
CA SER A 73 -10.70 3.99 0.45
C SER A 73 -11.01 2.64 -0.21
N THR A 74 -10.09 2.11 -1.02
CA THR A 74 -10.22 0.78 -1.63
C THR A 74 -9.92 -0.35 -0.64
N GLY A 75 -9.05 -0.11 0.34
CA GLY A 75 -8.62 -1.11 1.33
C GLY A 75 -7.13 -1.04 1.65
N ASP A 76 -6.30 -0.60 0.71
CA ASP A 76 -4.83 -0.67 0.83
C ASP A 76 -4.29 0.07 2.06
N MET A 77 -3.22 -0.46 2.66
CA MET A 77 -2.39 0.37 3.53
C MET A 77 -1.62 1.37 2.67
N ILE A 78 -1.73 2.66 3.00
CA ILE A 78 -1.12 3.73 2.21
C ILE A 78 0.12 4.21 2.93
N LEU A 79 1.28 3.94 2.34
CA LEU A 79 2.56 4.46 2.79
C LEU A 79 2.88 5.73 2.01
N LEU A 80 2.82 6.87 2.70
CA LEU A 80 2.68 8.18 2.07
C LEU A 80 4.01 8.93 1.99
N GLY A 81 4.66 8.89 0.83
CA GLY A 81 5.83 9.70 0.55
C GLY A 81 7.13 8.92 0.70
N THR A 82 7.71 8.59 -0.43
CA THR A 82 9.08 8.12 -0.57
C THR A 82 9.69 8.63 -1.87
N ARG A 83 10.98 8.39 -2.06
CA ARG A 83 11.73 8.73 -3.27
C ARG A 83 11.81 7.52 -4.21
N THR A 84 12.13 7.74 -5.48
CA THR A 84 12.11 6.68 -6.52
C THR A 84 13.14 5.59 -6.22
N GLU A 85 14.32 5.98 -5.77
CA GLU A 85 15.45 5.11 -5.42
C GLU A 85 15.14 4.12 -4.28
N ASN A 86 14.13 4.40 -3.46
CA ASN A 86 13.73 3.53 -2.35
C ASN A 86 12.67 2.49 -2.74
N LEU A 87 12.06 2.58 -3.93
CA LEU A 87 10.93 1.72 -4.30
C LEU A 87 11.32 0.25 -4.41
N GLU A 88 12.40 -0.06 -5.13
CA GLU A 88 12.88 -1.44 -5.30
C GLU A 88 13.41 -2.05 -3.99
N PRO A 89 14.28 -1.36 -3.20
CA PRO A 89 14.72 -1.88 -1.90
C PRO A 89 13.56 -2.09 -0.92
N PHE A 90 12.58 -1.17 -0.90
CA PHE A 90 11.39 -1.32 -0.08
C PHE A 90 10.59 -2.55 -0.49
N PHE A 91 10.35 -2.74 -1.80
CA PHE A 91 9.58 -3.85 -2.33
C PHE A 91 10.27 -5.20 -2.07
N TRP A 92 11.59 -5.25 -2.20
CA TRP A 92 12.37 -6.43 -1.85
C TRP A 92 12.18 -6.83 -0.38
N ASP A 93 12.41 -5.90 0.56
CA ASP A 93 12.27 -6.18 1.99
C ASP A 93 10.79 -6.51 2.35
N LEU A 94 9.82 -5.83 1.73
CA LEU A 94 8.39 -6.10 1.92
C LEU A 94 8.03 -7.56 1.55
N THR A 95 8.52 -8.03 0.40
CA THR A 95 8.22 -9.37 -0.12
C THR A 95 9.03 -10.46 0.57
N HIS A 96 10.33 -10.25 0.78
CA HIS A 96 11.25 -11.27 1.30
C HIS A 96 11.22 -11.40 2.82
N ASP A 97 11.06 -10.28 3.55
CA ASP A 97 11.12 -10.31 5.02
C ASP A 97 9.72 -10.34 5.65
N LEU A 98 8.73 -9.67 5.03
CA LEU A 98 7.38 -9.56 5.60
C LEU A 98 6.34 -10.44 4.91
N ASN A 99 6.66 -11.08 3.77
CA ASN A 99 5.72 -11.85 2.96
C ASN A 99 4.41 -11.06 2.70
N GLN A 100 4.58 -9.80 2.30
CA GLN A 100 3.52 -8.88 1.91
C GLN A 100 3.75 -8.42 0.46
N ASP A 101 2.69 -8.02 -0.21
CA ASP A 101 2.75 -7.56 -1.59
C ASP A 101 2.15 -6.16 -1.77
N LEU A 102 2.37 -5.56 -2.93
CA LEU A 102 1.78 -4.29 -3.32
C LEU A 102 0.29 -4.46 -3.64
N GLY A 103 -0.45 -3.39 -3.37
CA GLY A 103 -1.84 -3.24 -3.80
C GLY A 103 -1.95 -2.82 -5.27
N GLY A 104 -3.18 -2.77 -5.79
CA GLY A 104 -3.46 -2.39 -7.17
C GLY A 104 -3.55 -0.88 -7.43
N SER A 105 -3.09 -0.45 -8.61
CA SER A 105 -3.42 0.88 -9.17
C SER A 105 -3.28 0.90 -10.69
N GLY A 106 -4.05 1.76 -11.36
CA GLY A 106 -4.02 1.91 -12.81
C GLY A 106 -5.25 1.26 -13.45
N SER A 107 -5.14 0.86 -14.73
CA SER A 107 -6.21 0.18 -15.46
C SER A 107 -6.09 -1.34 -15.27
N ASN A 108 -6.18 -1.80 -14.03
CA ASN A 108 -6.11 -3.21 -13.62
C ASN A 108 -7.17 -3.54 -12.55
N LEU A 109 -7.16 -4.78 -12.05
CA LEU A 109 -7.91 -5.12 -10.86
C LEU A 109 -7.31 -4.39 -9.66
N ALA A 110 -8.12 -3.55 -9.01
CA ALA A 110 -7.74 -2.92 -7.76
C ALA A 110 -7.88 -3.92 -6.60
N THR A 111 -7.19 -3.65 -5.49
CA THR A 111 -7.18 -4.50 -4.31
C THR A 111 -8.60 -4.79 -3.81
N PRO A 112 -9.02 -6.06 -3.76
CA PRO A 112 -10.26 -6.46 -3.11
C PRO A 112 -10.31 -6.00 -1.65
N SER A 113 -11.49 -5.66 -1.17
CA SER A 113 -11.75 -5.48 0.25
C SER A 113 -13.11 -6.04 0.61
N CYS A 114 -13.31 -6.32 1.91
CA CYS A 114 -14.53 -6.93 2.41
C CYS A 114 -14.92 -6.35 3.77
N CYS A 115 -16.18 -6.52 4.14
CA CYS A 115 -16.59 -6.32 5.52
C CYS A 115 -15.95 -7.38 6.43
N LEU A 116 -16.12 -7.22 7.74
CA LEU A 116 -15.58 -8.18 8.72
C LEU A 116 -16.23 -9.58 8.64
N GLY A 117 -17.36 -9.72 7.95
CA GLY A 117 -18.00 -11.02 7.72
C GLY A 117 -18.30 -11.79 9.01
N GLU A 118 -18.22 -13.12 8.94
CA GLU A 118 -18.50 -14.01 10.07
C GLU A 118 -17.53 -13.86 11.25
N SER A 119 -16.38 -13.19 11.04
CA SER A 119 -15.41 -13.00 12.12
C SER A 119 -16.03 -12.27 13.32
N ARG A 120 -17.04 -11.42 13.07
CA ARG A 120 -17.77 -10.70 14.13
C ARG A 120 -19.14 -10.15 13.71
N CYS A 121 -19.84 -10.80 12.77
CA CYS A 121 -21.20 -10.41 12.37
C CYS A 121 -22.09 -11.64 12.22
N GLU A 122 -23.14 -11.72 13.04
CA GLU A 122 -24.17 -12.76 13.02
C GLU A 122 -25.12 -12.69 11.81
N TRP A 123 -25.01 -11.62 11.00
CA TRP A 123 -25.75 -11.45 9.75
C TRP A 123 -24.92 -11.75 8.50
N SER A 124 -23.70 -12.28 8.67
CA SER A 124 -22.90 -12.69 7.54
C SER A 124 -23.52 -13.90 6.85
N CYS A 125 -23.85 -13.77 5.57
CA CYS A 125 -24.47 -14.84 4.79
C CYS A 125 -23.45 -15.70 4.03
N LEU A 126 -22.16 -15.31 3.98
CA LEU A 126 -21.09 -15.94 3.20
C LEU A 126 -19.75 -15.90 3.95
N LEU A 127 -18.91 -16.92 3.76
CA LEU A 127 -17.52 -17.01 4.24
C LEU A 127 -16.61 -16.03 3.47
N PHE A 128 -16.73 -14.74 3.75
CA PHE A 128 -16.05 -13.69 2.97
C PHE A 128 -14.52 -13.62 3.13
N PRO A 129 -13.94 -13.78 4.34
CA PRO A 129 -12.50 -13.63 4.53
C PRO A 129 -11.67 -14.71 3.83
N GLU A 130 -12.14 -15.96 3.84
CA GLU A 130 -11.34 -17.11 3.38
C GLU A 130 -11.51 -17.41 1.89
N TYR A 131 -12.73 -17.25 1.34
CA TYR A 131 -13.03 -17.75 0.00
C TYR A 131 -12.95 -16.72 -1.14
N LEU A 132 -13.22 -15.44 -0.88
CA LEU A 132 -13.41 -14.44 -1.95
C LEU A 132 -12.35 -13.35 -1.98
N ALA A 133 -11.92 -12.84 -0.82
CA ALA A 133 -10.87 -11.82 -0.77
C ALA A 133 -9.48 -12.47 -0.86
N TYR A 134 -9.17 -13.39 0.06
CA TYR A 134 -7.85 -14.05 0.11
C TYR A 134 -7.47 -14.77 -1.19
N HIS A 135 -8.39 -15.51 -1.82
CA HIS A 135 -8.11 -16.17 -3.10
C HIS A 135 -8.02 -15.22 -4.29
N ALA A 136 -8.67 -14.06 -4.26
CA ALA A 136 -8.52 -13.05 -5.31
C ALA A 136 -7.18 -12.30 -5.19
N ASP A 137 -6.60 -12.24 -3.99
CA ASP A 137 -5.31 -11.61 -3.71
C ASP A 137 -4.08 -12.47 -4.07
N HIS A 138 -4.24 -13.80 -4.20
CA HIS A 138 -3.14 -14.76 -4.45
C HIS A 138 -3.23 -15.45 -5.83
N CYS A 139 -3.99 -14.88 -6.77
CA CYS A 139 -4.21 -15.42 -8.12
C CYS A 139 -3.33 -14.73 -9.17
#